data_AF-A0A847QMW3-F1
#
_entry.id   AF-A0A847QMW3-F1
#
_cell.length_a   1.000
_cell.length_b   1.000
_cell.length_c   1.000
_cell.angle_alpha   90.00
_cell.angle_beta   90.00
_cell.angle_gamma   90.00
#
_symmetry.space_group_name_H-M   'P 1'
#
loop_
_entity.id
_entity.type
_entity.pdbx_description
1 polymer ?
#
loop_
_entity_poly.entity_id
_entity_poly.type
_entity_poly.pdbx_seq_one_letter_code
_entity_poly.pdbx_strand_id
1 'polypeptide(L)' 'LENSTESLGTTPRNITDLLGSLCDLTSGSGDKGTPIVLIQGYFDDYADD' A
#
# COMPACT_ATOMS: atom_id res chain seq x y z
N LEU A 1 4.90 26.16 1.57
CA LEU A 1 3.68 25.39 1.85
C LEU A 1 4.15 24.14 2.56
N GLU A 2 4.07 24.13 3.90
CA GLU A 2 4.43 22.97 4.71
C GLU A 2 3.52 21.80 4.32
N ASN A 3 4.12 20.70 3.87
CA ASN A 3 3.40 19.48 3.56
C ASN A 3 3.19 18.73 4.89
N SER A 4 2.19 19.20 5.64
CA SER A 4 1.80 18.68 6.94
C SER A 4 1.18 17.29 6.81
N THR A 5 1.99 16.27 6.56
CA THR A 5 1.69 14.95 7.14
C THR A 5 2.00 15.03 8.63
N GLU A 6 1.24 15.85 9.35
CA GLU A 6 1.13 15.71 10.79
C GLU A 6 0.86 14.24 11.03
N SER A 7 1.77 13.54 11.72
CA SER A 7 1.51 12.15 12.10
C SER A 7 0.16 12.17 12.80
N LEU A 8 -0.85 11.53 12.21
CA LEU A 8 -2.27 11.65 12.56
C LEU A 8 -2.60 11.09 13.98
N GLY A 9 -1.64 11.09 14.90
CA GLY A 9 -1.67 10.36 16.16
C GLY A 9 -1.68 8.85 15.97
N THR A 10 -1.49 8.35 14.75
CA THR A 10 -1.50 6.92 14.45
C THR A 10 -0.12 6.33 14.69
N THR A 11 -0.07 5.06 15.08
CA THR A 11 1.19 4.30 15.11
C THR A 11 1.77 4.30 13.69
N PRO A 12 3.04 4.74 13.50
CA PRO A 12 3.68 4.73 12.19
C PRO A 12 3.58 3.32 11.56
N ARG A 13 3.05 3.24 10.35
CA ARG A 13 2.98 2.00 9.58
C ARG A 13 3.69 2.23 8.26
N ASN A 14 4.53 1.28 7.83
CA ASN A 14 5.10 1.38 6.50
C ASN A 14 3.97 1.22 5.48
N ILE A 15 4.05 1.99 4.40
CA ILE A 15 3.07 1.93 3.32
C ILE A 15 3.00 0.53 2.69
N THR A 16 4.12 -0.21 2.64
CA THR A 16 4.18 -1.62 2.24
C THR A 16 3.32 -2.53 3.11
N ASP A 17 3.27 -2.29 4.43
CA ASP A 17 2.47 -3.09 5.36
C ASP A 17 0.95 -2.84 5.17
N LEU A 18 0.59 -1.60 4.82
CA LEU A 18 -0.79 -1.24 4.44
C LEU A 18 -1.18 -1.91 3.12
N LEU A 19 -0.31 -1.80 2.11
CA LEU A 19 -0.54 -2.41 0.80
C LEU A 19 -0.68 -3.92 0.88
N GLY A 20 0.17 -4.60 1.68
CA GLY A 20 0.06 -6.04 1.91
C GLY A 20 -1.31 -6.44 2.49
N SER A 21 -1.80 -5.69 3.48
CA SER A 21 -3.12 -5.91 4.09
C SER A 21 -4.27 -5.69 3.09
N LEU A 22 -4.15 -4.69 2.23
CA LEU A 22 -5.14 -4.41 1.17
C LEU A 22 -5.13 -5.45 0.06
N CYS A 23 -3.95 -5.96 -0.30
CA CYS A 23 -3.81 -7.04 -1.29
C CYS A 23 -4.48 -8.32 -0.78
N ASP A 24 -4.24 -8.69 0.48
CA ASP A 24 -4.89 -9.83 1.13
C ASP A 24 -6.42 -9.69 1.15
N LEU A 25 -6.94 -8.50 1.51
CA LEU A 25 -8.37 -8.21 1.47
C LEU A 25 -8.96 -8.31 0.05
N THR A 26 -8.24 -7.81 -0.95
CA THR A 26 -8.70 -7.73 -2.35
C THR A 26 -8.64 -9.10 -3.04
N SER A 27 -7.58 -9.87 -2.78
CA SER A 27 -7.45 -11.23 -3.32
C SER A 27 -8.42 -12.21 -2.64
N GLY A 28 -8.75 -11.94 -1.37
CA GLY A 28 -9.51 -12.85 -0.52
C GLY A 28 -8.74 -14.13 -0.22
N SER A 29 -9.42 -15.07 0.44
CA SER A 29 -8.92 -16.43 0.66
C SER A 29 -8.75 -17.15 -0.69
N GLY A 30 -7.58 -17.73 -0.93
CA GLY A 30 -7.06 -18.21 -2.23
C GLY A 30 -7.82 -19.33 -2.96
N ASP A 31 -9.13 -19.46 -2.77
CA ASP A 31 -9.98 -20.52 -3.32
C ASP A 31 -10.54 -20.23 -4.73
N LYS A 32 -10.09 -19.16 -5.41
CA LYS A 32 -10.52 -18.82 -6.78
C LYS A 32 -9.44 -18.97 -7.87
N GLY A 33 -8.26 -19.50 -7.54
CA GLY A 33 -7.11 -19.60 -8.44
C GLY A 33 -5.91 -18.79 -7.93
N THR A 34 -4.99 -18.40 -8.81
CA THR A 34 -3.85 -17.51 -8.45
C THR A 34 -4.27 -16.04 -8.67
N PRO A 35 -4.67 -15.30 -7.62
CA PRO A 35 -5.09 -13.91 -7.77
C PRO A 35 -3.90 -13.02 -8.13
N ILE A 36 -4.08 -12.13 -9.12
CA ILE A 36 -3.09 -11.11 -9.49
C ILE A 36 -3.65 -9.75 -9.06
N VAL A 37 -2.90 -9.04 -8.21
CA VAL A 37 -3.22 -7.68 -7.79
C VAL A 37 -2.24 -6.73 -8.47
N LEU A 38 -2.75 -5.80 -9.28
CA LEU A 38 -1.95 -4.75 -9.92
C LEU A 38 -1.96 -3.51 -9.05
N ILE A 39 -0.78 -3.10 -8.58
CA ILE A 39 -0.60 -1.85 -7.84
C ILE A 39 -0.07 -0.79 -8.82
N GLN A 40 -0.79 0.32 -8.94
CA GLN A 40 -0.43 1.47 -9.79
C GLN A 40 -0.22 2.70 -8.91
N GLY A 41 0.64 3.63 -9.33
CA GLY A 41 0.86 4.88 -8.61
C GLY A 41 1.72 4.78 -7.34
N TYR A 42 2.21 3.57 -7.00
CA TYR A 42 2.95 3.33 -5.75
C TYR A 42 4.45 3.63 -5.87
N PHE A 43 5.04 3.43 -7.05
CA PHE A 43 6.48 3.60 -7.28
C PHE A 43 6.82 4.78 -8.19
N ASP A 44 5.89 5.72 -8.33
CA ASP A 44 6.05 6.85 -9.26
C ASP A 44 7.28 7.72 -8.93
N ASP A 45 7.75 7.67 -7.67
CA ASP A 45 8.85 8.48 -7.13
C ASP A 45 10.08 7.63 -6.73
N TYR A 46 10.05 6.30 -6.88
CA TYR A 46 11.21 5.44 -6.52
C TYR A 46 12.27 5.38 -7.63
N ALA A 47 12.01 6.04 -8.76
CA ALA A 47 12.87 6.10 -9.93
C ALA A 47 13.49 7.50 -10.15
N ASP A 48 13.07 8.51 -9.39
CA ASP A 48 13.54 9.90 -9.50
C ASP A 48 14.65 10.26 -8.46
N ASP A 49 15.18 9.28 -7.74
CA ASP A 49 16.41 9.35 -6.94
C ASP A 49 17.60 8.61 -7.60
#